data_AF-A0A3B8QXH3-F1
#
_entry.id   AF-A0A3B8QXH3-F1
#
_cell.length_a   1.000
_cell.length_b   1.000
_cell.length_c   1.000
_cell.angle_alpha   90.00
_cell.angle_beta   90.00
_cell.angle_gamma   90.00
#
_symmetry.space_group_name_H-M   'P 1'
#
loop_
_entity.id
_entity.type
_entity.pdbx_description
1 polymer ?
#
loop_
_entity_poly.entity_id
_entity_poly.type
_entity_poly.pdbx_seq_one_letter_code
_entity_poly.pdbx_strand_id
1 'polypeptide(L)'
;MKSIFIFTLVLMLTGKSYAVDINKQDWLNAINSELPAALCDSSTYYRQCFTVSAQKCEAIAASTTEKCLKNNEKNIPNILDQPKDGTHWGSIVGACAGQAYEDTLTEFKISNKKCNNAANWQ
;
A
#
# COMPACT_ATOMS: atom_id res chain seq x y z
N MET A 1 44.83 14.39 -27.95
CA MET A 1 45.70 13.77 -26.93
C MET A 1 45.58 14.61 -25.68
N LYS A 2 45.06 14.19 -24.53
CA LYS A 2 45.01 12.87 -23.89
C LYS A 2 43.68 12.71 -23.15
N SER A 3 43.11 11.51 -23.29
CA SER A 3 42.00 11.00 -22.48
C SER A 3 42.37 10.99 -20.99
N ILE A 4 41.44 11.41 -20.12
CA ILE A 4 41.37 10.93 -18.74
C ILE A 4 39.90 10.59 -18.50
N PHE A 5 39.53 9.37 -18.89
CA PHE A 5 38.31 8.70 -18.45
C PHE A 5 38.53 8.34 -16.96
N ILE A 6 38.02 9.18 -16.06
CA ILE A 6 37.94 8.81 -14.64
C ILE A 6 36.78 7.83 -14.53
N PHE A 7 37.15 6.56 -14.48
CA PHE A 7 36.27 5.42 -14.24
C PHE A 7 35.80 5.49 -12.79
N THR A 8 34.71 6.23 -12.53
CA THR A 8 34.05 6.25 -11.23
C THR A 8 33.44 4.88 -11.01
N LEU A 9 34.16 4.04 -10.27
CA LEU A 9 33.76 2.71 -9.81
C LEU A 9 32.49 2.86 -8.95
N VAL A 10 31.33 2.79 -9.60
CA VAL A 10 30.04 2.62 -8.94
C VAL A 10 30.06 1.23 -8.32
N LEU A 11 30.38 1.18 -7.03
CA LEU A 11 30.20 0.01 -6.18
C LEU A 11 28.71 -0.31 -6.17
N MET A 12 28.26 -1.18 -7.07
CA MET A 12 26.93 -1.75 -7.03
C MET A 12 26.84 -2.59 -5.76
N LEU A 13 26.37 -1.98 -4.68
CA LEU A 13 25.86 -2.67 -3.51
C LEU A 13 24.64 -3.49 -3.98
N THR A 14 24.89 -4.70 -4.48
CA THR A 14 23.86 -5.71 -4.67
C THR A 14 23.40 -6.12 -3.28
N GLY A 15 22.47 -5.34 -2.71
CA GLY A 15 21.82 -5.65 -1.45
C GLY A 15 21.08 -6.97 -1.60
N LYS A 16 21.58 -8.03 -0.97
CA LYS A 16 20.78 -9.24 -0.77
C LYS A 16 19.63 -8.85 0.15
N SER A 17 18.40 -8.87 -0.37
CA SER A 17 17.22 -8.84 0.50
C SER A 17 17.22 -10.14 1.27
N TYR A 18 17.56 -10.08 2.56
CA TYR A 18 17.47 -11.25 3.42
C TYR A 18 16.00 -11.59 3.61
N ALA A 19 15.65 -12.87 3.44
CA ALA A 19 14.37 -13.36 3.91
C ALA A 19 14.34 -13.14 5.43
N VAL A 20 13.36 -12.38 5.91
CA VAL A 20 13.18 -12.07 7.32
C VAL A 20 11.83 -12.61 7.73
N ASP A 21 11.83 -13.49 8.71
CA ASP A 21 10.60 -13.94 9.35
C ASP A 21 10.11 -12.85 10.30
N ILE A 22 8.85 -12.47 10.16
CA ILE A 22 8.19 -11.54 11.10
C ILE A 22 7.00 -12.23 11.75
N ASN A 23 6.74 -11.93 13.01
CA ASN A 23 5.55 -12.48 13.66
C ASN A 23 4.27 -11.79 13.13
N LYS A 24 3.15 -12.51 13.22
CA LYS A 24 1.84 -12.01 12.77
C LYS A 24 1.48 -10.68 13.38
N GLN A 25 1.66 -10.52 14.69
CA GLN A 25 1.18 -9.33 15.39
C GLN A 25 1.92 -8.08 14.93
N ASP A 26 3.22 -8.15 14.74
CA ASP A 26 4.05 -7.07 14.22
C ASP A 26 3.63 -6.71 12.79
N TRP A 27 3.35 -7.71 11.96
CA TRP A 27 2.84 -7.48 10.61
C TRP A 27 1.46 -6.80 10.62
N LEU A 28 0.52 -7.29 11.44
CA LEU A 28 -0.81 -6.69 11.57
C LEU A 28 -0.71 -5.23 12.03
N ASN A 29 0.12 -4.96 13.04
CA ASN A 29 0.35 -3.61 13.57
C ASN A 29 0.94 -2.69 12.49
N ALA A 30 1.93 -3.18 11.73
CA ALA A 30 2.56 -2.44 10.65
C ALA A 30 1.55 -2.11 9.54
N ILE A 31 0.77 -3.08 9.07
CA ILE A 31 -0.25 -2.82 8.03
C ILE A 31 -1.31 -1.85 8.53
N ASN A 32 -1.79 -2.01 9.77
CA ASN A 32 -2.80 -1.13 10.34
C ASN A 32 -2.31 0.32 10.51
N SER A 33 -1.00 0.51 10.72
CA SER A 33 -0.35 1.83 10.82
C SER A 33 -0.08 2.46 9.45
N GLU A 34 0.57 1.71 8.56
CA GLU A 34 1.17 2.28 7.34
C GLU A 34 0.21 2.31 6.14
N LEU A 35 -0.65 1.29 6.01
CA LEU A 35 -1.53 1.18 4.84
C LEU A 35 -2.49 2.37 4.70
N PRO A 36 -3.13 2.89 5.77
CA PRO A 36 -4.03 4.03 5.64
C PRO A 36 -3.34 5.28 5.09
N ALA A 37 -2.13 5.59 5.59
CA ALA A 37 -1.34 6.72 5.11
C ALA A 37 -0.91 6.52 3.64
N ALA A 38 -0.43 5.31 3.29
CA ALA A 38 -0.03 4.98 1.93
C ALA A 38 -1.18 5.07 0.93
N LEU A 39 -2.39 4.61 1.29
CA LEU A 39 -3.58 4.74 0.46
C LEU A 39 -4.00 6.21 0.30
N CYS A 40 -3.77 7.04 1.31
CA CYS A 40 -4.24 8.42 1.38
C CYS A 40 -3.18 9.49 1.07
N ASP A 41 -2.05 9.09 0.48
CA ASP A 41 -1.12 10.05 -0.11
C ASP A 41 -1.81 10.87 -1.21
N SER A 42 -1.45 12.15 -1.32
CA SER A 42 -2.09 13.09 -2.25
C SER A 42 -2.02 12.69 -3.73
N SER A 43 -1.04 11.85 -4.10
CA SER A 43 -0.85 11.37 -5.47
C SER A 43 -1.71 10.15 -5.81
N THR A 44 -2.36 9.52 -4.83
CA THR A 44 -3.11 8.28 -5.07
C THR A 44 -4.49 8.54 -5.67
N TYR A 45 -5.04 7.51 -6.30
CA TYR A 45 -6.43 7.46 -6.73
C TYR A 45 -7.41 7.88 -5.63
N TYR A 46 -7.24 7.42 -4.39
CA TYR A 46 -8.16 7.70 -3.29
C TYR A 46 -8.22 9.18 -2.90
N ARG A 47 -7.12 9.93 -3.07
CA ARG A 47 -7.09 11.38 -2.84
C ARG A 47 -7.42 12.22 -4.06
N GLN A 48 -7.22 11.69 -5.26
CA GLN A 48 -7.46 12.41 -6.50
C GLN A 48 -8.89 12.24 -7.03
N CYS A 49 -9.55 11.14 -6.68
CA CYS A 49 -10.84 10.78 -7.25
C CYS A 49 -12.02 10.82 -6.28
N PHE A 50 -11.79 11.23 -5.04
CA PHE A 50 -12.84 11.41 -4.05
C PHE A 50 -12.75 12.82 -3.45
N THR A 51 -13.91 13.44 -3.26
CA THR A 51 -14.01 14.76 -2.63
C THR A 51 -13.88 14.60 -1.11
N VAL A 52 -12.65 14.46 -0.63
CA VAL A 52 -12.34 14.08 0.76
C VAL A 52 -11.09 14.79 1.27
N SER A 53 -11.07 15.15 2.56
CA SER A 53 -9.85 15.68 3.20
C SER A 53 -8.84 14.56 3.48
N ALA A 54 -7.57 14.91 3.69
CA ALA A 54 -6.53 13.94 4.09
C ALA A 54 -6.93 13.15 5.34
N GLN A 55 -7.33 13.86 6.39
CA GLN A 55 -7.75 13.27 7.65
C GLN A 55 -8.97 12.35 7.51
N LYS A 56 -9.96 12.73 6.70
CA LYS A 56 -11.14 11.90 6.44
C LYS A 56 -10.79 10.68 5.60
N CYS A 57 -9.88 10.81 4.64
CA CYS A 57 -9.35 9.68 3.87
C CYS A 57 -8.70 8.67 4.81
N GLU A 58 -7.72 9.10 5.60
CA GLU A 58 -6.97 8.21 6.51
C GLU A 58 -7.88 7.56 7.54
N ALA A 59 -8.85 8.28 8.10
CA ALA A 59 -9.81 7.71 9.05
C ALA A 59 -10.67 6.59 8.43
N ILE A 60 -11.12 6.78 7.18
CA ILE A 60 -11.87 5.74 6.46
C ILE A 60 -10.95 4.58 6.11
N ALA A 61 -9.77 4.86 5.55
CA ALA A 61 -8.80 3.84 5.16
C ALA A 61 -8.33 3.01 6.37
N ALA A 62 -8.16 3.62 7.55
CA ALA A 62 -7.84 2.92 8.79
C ALA A 62 -8.99 1.98 9.21
N SER A 63 -10.22 2.49 9.22
CA SER A 63 -11.41 1.69 9.56
C SER A 63 -11.61 0.51 8.60
N THR A 64 -11.46 0.73 7.29
CA THR A 64 -11.60 -0.35 6.30
C THR A 64 -10.43 -1.34 6.38
N THR A 65 -9.21 -0.87 6.61
CA THR A 65 -8.03 -1.72 6.83
C THR A 65 -8.21 -2.62 8.04
N GLU A 66 -8.60 -2.07 9.20
CA GLU A 66 -8.83 -2.83 10.42
C GLU A 66 -9.87 -3.94 10.20
N LYS A 67 -10.98 -3.60 9.53
CA LYS A 67 -12.03 -4.59 9.18
C LYS A 67 -11.47 -5.70 8.28
N CYS A 68 -10.68 -5.34 7.27
CA CYS A 68 -10.08 -6.29 6.33
C CYS A 68 -9.02 -7.18 6.99
N LEU A 69 -8.24 -6.65 7.95
CA LEU A 69 -7.32 -7.43 8.76
C LEU A 69 -8.08 -8.46 9.61
N LYS A 70 -9.11 -8.03 10.35
CA LYS A 70 -9.95 -8.94 11.17
C LYS A 70 -10.57 -10.07 10.36
N ASN A 71 -11.02 -9.79 9.13
CA ASN A 71 -11.60 -10.80 8.25
C ASN A 71 -10.58 -11.85 7.79
N ASN A 72 -9.28 -11.52 7.75
CA ASN A 72 -8.23 -12.39 7.24
C ASN A 72 -7.30 -12.95 8.33
N GLU A 73 -7.36 -12.44 9.56
CA GLU A 73 -6.43 -12.73 10.66
C GLU A 73 -6.23 -14.23 10.93
N LYS A 74 -7.32 -15.01 10.82
CA LYS A 74 -7.30 -16.47 11.03
C LYS A 74 -6.53 -17.22 9.93
N ASN A 75 -6.44 -16.65 8.74
CA ASN A 75 -5.78 -17.27 7.58
C ASN A 75 -4.30 -16.86 7.48
N ILE A 76 -3.93 -15.72 8.05
CA ILE A 76 -2.55 -15.26 8.09
C ILE A 76 -1.73 -16.22 8.98
N PRO A 77 -0.52 -16.66 8.57
CA PRO A 77 0.31 -17.53 9.40
C PRO A 77 0.86 -16.78 10.62
N ASN A 78 1.23 -17.51 11.68
CA ASN A 78 1.79 -16.90 12.89
C ASN A 78 3.17 -16.27 12.67
N ILE A 79 3.90 -16.77 11.68
CA ILE A 79 5.18 -16.24 11.19
C ILE A 79 5.03 -16.04 9.69
N LEU A 80 5.38 -14.85 9.20
CA LEU A 80 5.33 -14.50 7.79
C LEU A 80 6.74 -14.51 7.20
N ASP A 81 6.93 -15.29 6.15
CA ASP A 81 8.15 -15.34 5.34
C ASP A 81 8.19 -14.13 4.40
N GLN A 82 9.05 -13.15 4.71
CA GLN A 82 9.17 -11.93 3.90
C GLN A 82 10.16 -12.09 2.73
N PRO A 83 9.86 -11.49 1.56
CA PRO A 83 8.72 -10.59 1.29
C PRO A 83 7.45 -11.31 0.81
N LYS A 84 7.50 -12.64 0.65
CA LYS A 84 6.45 -13.43 -0.03
C LYS A 84 5.10 -13.30 0.65
N ASP A 85 5.04 -13.58 1.95
CA ASP A 85 3.79 -13.56 2.72
C ASP A 85 3.30 -12.13 2.94
N GLY A 86 4.21 -11.18 3.18
CA GLY A 86 3.84 -9.76 3.30
C GLY A 86 3.24 -9.20 2.01
N THR A 87 3.80 -9.56 0.85
CA THR A 87 3.24 -9.16 -0.46
C THR A 87 1.88 -9.80 -0.69
N HIS A 88 1.73 -11.09 -0.41
CA HIS A 88 0.48 -11.82 -0.59
C HIS A 88 -0.65 -11.26 0.29
N TRP A 89 -0.44 -11.23 1.61
CA TRP A 89 -1.44 -10.76 2.55
C TRP A 89 -1.66 -9.25 2.46
N GLY A 90 -0.62 -8.48 2.17
CA GLY A 90 -0.72 -7.03 1.93
C GLY A 90 -1.58 -6.71 0.72
N SER A 91 -1.46 -7.50 -0.36
CA SER A 91 -2.32 -7.35 -1.54
C SER A 91 -3.78 -7.68 -1.25
N ILE A 92 -4.04 -8.75 -0.49
CA ILE A 92 -5.40 -9.14 -0.09
C ILE A 92 -6.05 -8.06 0.78
N VAL A 93 -5.35 -7.61 1.82
CA VAL A 93 -5.86 -6.58 2.73
C VAL A 93 -6.03 -5.25 2.00
N GLY A 94 -5.06 -4.86 1.18
CA GLY A 94 -5.11 -3.63 0.38
C GLY A 94 -6.28 -3.60 -0.60
N ALA A 95 -6.52 -4.69 -1.33
CA ALA A 95 -7.66 -4.79 -2.24
C ALA A 95 -9.00 -4.71 -1.49
N CYS A 96 -9.12 -5.43 -0.37
CA CYS A 96 -10.30 -5.36 0.49
C CYS A 96 -10.55 -3.95 1.03
N ALA A 97 -9.51 -3.29 1.57
CA ALA A 97 -9.61 -1.97 2.17
C ALA A 97 -9.93 -0.91 1.11
N GLY A 98 -9.33 -1.02 -0.07
CA GLY A 98 -9.57 -0.16 -1.23
C GLY A 98 -11.00 -0.27 -1.75
N GLN A 99 -11.53 -1.47 -1.92
CA GLN A 99 -12.92 -1.66 -2.34
C GLN A 99 -13.89 -1.10 -1.29
N ALA A 100 -13.69 -1.43 -0.01
CA ALA A 100 -14.54 -0.94 1.06
C ALA A 100 -14.51 0.60 1.20
N TYR A 101 -13.37 1.22 0.89
CA TYR A 101 -13.24 2.67 0.80
C TYR A 101 -14.12 3.24 -0.31
N GLU A 102 -14.04 2.68 -1.52
CA GLU A 102 -14.88 3.11 -2.65
C GLU A 102 -16.37 2.98 -2.33
N ASP A 103 -16.78 1.84 -1.78
CA ASP A 103 -18.17 1.59 -1.39
C ASP A 103 -18.65 2.63 -0.36
N THR A 104 -17.77 3.00 0.60
CA THR A 104 -18.09 3.99 1.64
C THR A 104 -18.25 5.40 1.09
N LEU A 105 -17.48 5.75 0.05
CA LEU A 105 -17.43 7.11 -0.51
C LEU A 105 -17.98 7.22 -1.93
N THR A 106 -18.81 6.26 -2.37
CA THR A 106 -19.31 6.21 -3.75
C THR A 106 -19.98 7.53 -4.17
N GLU A 107 -20.75 8.17 -3.29
CA GLU A 107 -21.40 9.46 -3.55
C GLU A 107 -20.44 10.65 -3.68
N PHE A 108 -19.22 10.52 -3.15
CA PHE A 108 -18.18 11.56 -3.18
C PHE A 108 -17.17 11.36 -4.32
N LYS A 109 -17.34 10.32 -5.14
CA LYS A 109 -16.46 10.01 -6.27
C LYS A 109 -16.62 11.05 -7.37
N ILE A 110 -15.50 11.61 -7.81
CA ILE A 110 -15.45 12.56 -8.91
C ILE A 110 -15.66 11.80 -10.22
N SER A 111 -16.61 12.25 -11.04
CA SER A 111 -16.85 11.63 -12.35
C SER A 111 -16.04 12.32 -13.45
N ASN A 112 -14.99 11.66 -13.93
CA ASN A 112 -14.20 12.08 -15.09
C ASN A 112 -13.43 10.90 -15.71
N LYS A 113 -12.71 11.11 -16.82
CA LYS A 113 -11.95 10.05 -17.50
C LYS A 113 -10.90 9.37 -16.61
N LYS A 114 -10.27 10.11 -15.69
CA LYS A 114 -9.27 9.57 -14.76
C LYS A 114 -9.92 8.66 -13.73
N CYS A 115 -10.99 9.11 -13.09
CA CYS A 115 -11.61 8.43 -11.96
C CYS A 115 -12.57 7.31 -12.34
N ASN A 116 -13.09 7.34 -13.58
CA ASN A 116 -14.02 6.33 -14.08
C ASN A 116 -13.31 5.16 -14.80
N ASN A 117 -11.98 5.18 -14.92
CA ASN A 117 -11.23 4.12 -15.60
C ASN A 117 -9.91 3.81 -14.86
N ALA A 118 -9.81 2.58 -14.36
CA ALA A 118 -8.67 2.09 -13.59
C ALA A 118 -7.32 2.17 -14.32
N ALA A 119 -7.33 2.13 -15.66
CA ALA A 119 -6.11 2.30 -16.45
C ALA A 119 -5.49 3.72 -16.32
N ASN A 120 -6.23 4.68 -15.76
CA ASN A 120 -5.80 6.07 -15.62
C ASN A 120 -5.49 6.49 -14.17
N TRP A 121 -5.46 5.56 -13.21
CA TRP A 121 -5.26 5.86 -11.78
C TRP A 121 -3.82 6.19 -11.39
N GLN A 122 -2.96 6.46 -12.38
CA GLN A 122 -1.57 6.86 -12.22
C GLN A 122 -1.43 8.38 -12.15
#